data_AF-A0A6L2R7F3-F1
#
_entry.id   AF-A0A6L2R7F3-F1
#
_cell.length_a   1.000
_cell.length_b   1.000
_cell.length_c   1.000
_cell.angle_alpha   90.00
_cell.angle_beta   90.00
_cell.angle_gamma   90.00
#
_symmetry.space_group_name_H-M   'P 1'
#
loop_
_entity.id
_entity.type
_entity.pdbx_description
1 polymer ?
#
loop_
_entity_poly.entity_id
_entity_poly.type
_entity_poly.pdbx_seq_one_letter_code
_entity_poly.pdbx_strand_id
1 'polypeptide(L)' 'MSQKNVLILGVGNILLTDEGFGVRAVEYLQSRYQWPASVRLMDGGTSGVLLMPQILE' A
#
# COMPACT_ATOMS: atom_id res chain seq x y z
N MET A 1 10.42 -23.92 0.76
CA MET A 1 9.32 -23.15 1.39
C MET A 1 8.83 -22.13 0.39
N SER A 2 7.52 -22.09 0.08
CA SER A 2 6.97 -21.10 -0.85
C SER A 2 7.09 -19.71 -0.23
N GLN A 3 7.83 -18.80 -0.89
CA GLN A 3 7.89 -17.39 -0.51
C GLN A 3 6.49 -16.80 -0.67
N LYS A 4 5.90 -16.29 0.42
CA LYS A 4 4.61 -15.60 0.35
C LYS A 4 4.84 -14.18 -0.17
N ASN A 5 4.10 -13.79 -1.21
CA ASN A 5 4.05 -12.41 -1.66
C ASN A 5 3.22 -11.57 -0.67
N VAL A 6 3.70 -10.38 -0.34
CA VAL A 6 3.04 -9.45 0.60
C VAL A 6 2.80 -8.13 -0.11
N LEU A 7 1.56 -7.65 -0.04
CA LEU A 7 1.18 -6.32 -0.48
C LEU A 7 0.88 -5.45 0.75
N ILE A 8 1.57 -4.31 0.86
CA ILE A 8 1.25 -3.24 1.80
C ILE A 8 0.52 -2.16 1.01
N LEU A 9 -0.78 -2.05 1.24
CA LEU A 9 -1.68 -1.15 0.52
C LEU A 9 -2.11 0.02 1.41
N GLY A 10 -1.72 1.23 1.02
CA GLY A 10 -2.10 2.46 1.69
C GLY A 10 -3.42 2.96 1.14
N VAL A 11 -4.48 2.92 1.93
CA VAL A 11 -5.81 3.43 1.53
C VAL A 11 -6.13 4.64 2.39
N GLY A 12 -6.74 5.66 1.78
CA GLY A 12 -7.11 6.88 2.47
C GLY A 12 -7.21 8.10 1.55
N ASN A 13 -7.83 9.16 2.04
CA ASN A 13 -7.94 10.42 1.32
C ASN A 13 -6.97 11.47 1.89
N ILE A 14 -5.89 11.75 1.16
CA ILE A 14 -4.87 12.73 1.57
C ILE A 14 -5.39 14.17 1.67
N LEU A 15 -6.57 14.46 1.11
CA LEU A 15 -7.21 15.77 1.19
C LEU A 15 -8.04 15.94 2.47
N LEU A 16 -8.32 14.85 3.20
CA LEU A 16 -9.20 14.84 4.38
C LEU A 16 -8.43 14.52 5.66
N THR A 17 -7.61 15.48 6.11
CA THR A 17 -6.89 15.45 7.41
C THR A 17 -6.22 14.09 7.69
N ASP A 18 -6.75 13.33 8.64
CA ASP A 18 -6.19 12.07 9.14
C ASP A 18 -6.65 10.85 8.35
N GLU A 19 -7.65 10.98 7.47
CA GLU A 19 -8.09 9.89 6.58
C GLU A 19 -6.96 9.46 5.62
N GLY A 20 -6.04 10.38 5.28
CA GLY A 20 -4.87 10.11 4.45
C GLY A 20 -3.77 9.28 5.11
N PHE A 21 -3.94 8.84 6.37
CA PHE A 21 -2.91 8.15 7.14
C PHE A 21 -2.33 6.93 6.41
N GLY A 22 -3.18 6.08 5.81
CA GLY A 22 -2.73 4.87 5.14
C GLY A 22 -1.81 5.15 3.94
N VAL A 23 -2.16 6.16 3.14
CA VAL A 23 -1.34 6.64 2.01
C VAL A 23 -0.01 7.18 2.52
N ARG A 24 -0.04 8.08 3.52
CA ARG A 24 1.18 8.66 4.12
C ARG A 24 2.08 7.60 4.77
N ALA A 25 1.51 6.56 5.36
CA ALA A 25 2.27 5.45 5.92
C ALA A 25 3.02 4.69 4.84
N VAL A 26 2.40 4.41 3.69
CA VAL A 26 3.08 3.77 2.55
C VAL A 26 4.20 4.64 1.99
N GLU A 27 3.96 5.94 1.76
CA GLU A 27 4.99 6.87 1.30
C GLU A 27 6.18 6.92 2.28
N TYR A 28 5.90 6.93 3.58
CA TYR A 28 6.93 6.88 4.63
C TYR A 28 7.75 5.59 4.56
N LEU A 29 7.09 4.43 4.43
CA LEU A 29 7.74 3.13 4.35
C LEU A 29 8.58 2.96 3.08
N GLN A 30 8.09 3.46 1.94
CA GLN A 30 8.81 3.45 0.66
C GLN A 30 10.07 4.33 0.72
N SER A 31 9.98 5.50 1.35
CA SER A 31 11.10 6.46 1.39
C SER A 31 12.19 6.13 2.41
N ARG A 32 11.93 5.28 3.40
CA ARG A 32 12.83 5.08 4.55
C ARG A 32 13.33 3.65 4.75
N TYR A 33 12.78 2.68 4.02
CA TYR A 33 13.15 1.27 4.20
C TYR A 33 13.43 0.59 2.86
N GLN A 34 14.27 -0.43 2.91
CA GLN A 34 14.49 -1.34 1.79
C GLN A 34 13.65 -2.59 2.00
N TRP A 35 13.04 -3.07 0.92
CA TRP A 35 12.10 -4.17 0.97
C TRP A 35 12.60 -5.35 0.12
N PRO A 36 12.35 -6.60 0.56
CA PRO A 36 12.59 -7.77 -0.27
C PRO A 36 11.72 -7.73 -1.53
N ALA A 37 12.14 -8.42 -2.59
CA ALA A 37 11.37 -8.50 -3.84
C ALA A 37 9.96 -9.12 -3.67
N SER A 38 9.74 -9.90 -2.62
CA SER A 38 8.43 -10.47 -2.29
C SER A 38 7.46 -9.50 -1.60
N VAL A 39 7.91 -8.29 -1.24
CA VAL A 39 7.07 -7.27 -0.62
C VAL A 39 6.88 -6.09 -1.56
N ARG A 40 5.63 -5.80 -1.90
CA ARG A 40 5.25 -4.64 -2.70
C ARG A 40 4.49 -3.64 -1.85
N LEU A 41 4.76 -2.35 -2.09
CA LEU A 41 4.09 -1.24 -1.45
C LEU A 41 3.35 -0.43 -2.51
N MET A 42 2.07 -0.10 -2.26
CA MET A 42 1.23 0.60 -3.22
C MET A 42 0.34 1.63 -2.53
N ASP A 43 0.22 2.82 -3.14
CA ASP A 43 -0.81 3.80 -2.81
C ASP A 43 -2.11 3.42 -3.54
N GLY A 44 -3.16 3.14 -2.76
CA GLY A 44 -4.50 2.82 -3.24
C GLY A 44 -5.46 4.02 -3.23
N GLY A 45 -5.09 5.13 -2.60
CA GLY A 45 -5.92 6.31 -2.41
C GLY A 45 -7.33 5.95 -1.94
N THR A 46 -8.34 6.41 -2.68
CA THR A 46 -9.76 6.17 -2.41
C THR A 46 -10.40 5.18 -3.39
N SER A 47 -9.61 4.33 -4.06
CA SER A 47 -10.05 3.56 -5.23
C SER A 47 -10.97 2.37 -4.92
N GLY A 48 -11.09 1.97 -3.65
CA GLY A 48 -12.05 0.95 -3.18
C GLY A 48 -11.97 -0.35 -3.98
N VAL A 49 -13.10 -0.77 -4.58
CA VAL A 49 -13.22 -2.03 -5.35
C VAL A 49 -12.27 -2.09 -6.56
N LEU A 50 -11.82 -0.95 -7.08
CA LEU A 50 -10.87 -0.90 -8.19
C LEU A 50 -9.46 -1.43 -7.81
N LEU A 51 -9.21 -1.68 -6.52
CA LEU A 51 -7.97 -2.27 -6.00
C LEU A 51 -7.97 -3.81 -5.98
N MET A 52 -9.09 -4.46 -6.31
CA MET A 52 -9.19 -5.93 -6.30
C MET A 52 -8.15 -6.64 -7.19
N PRO A 53 -7.85 -6.18 -8.42
CA PRO A 53 -6.85 -6.84 -9.27
C PRO A 53 -5.46 -6.94 -8.60
N GLN A 54 -5.09 -5.96 -7.79
CA GLN A 54 -3.80 -5.89 -7.11
C GLN A 54 -3.76 -6.76 -5.84
N ILE A 55 -4.90 -6.96 -5.19
CA ILE A 55 -5.06 -7.82 -4.00
C ILE A 55 -5.06 -9.30 -4.37
N LEU A 56 -5.61 -9.64 -5.55
CA LEU A 56 -5.76 -11.01 -6.03
C LEU A 56 -4.57 -11.53 -6.83
N GLU A 57 -3.56 -10.68 -7.06
CA GLU A 57 -2.28 -11.02 -7.68
C GLU A 57 -1.39 -11.88 -6.77
#